data_AF-A0A849VCT8-F1
#
_entry.id   AF-A0A849VCT8-F1
#
_cell.length_a   1.000
_cell.length_b   1.000
_cell.length_c   1.000
_cell.angle_alpha   90.00
_cell.angle_beta   90.00
_cell.angle_gamma   90.00
#
_symmetry.space_group_name_H-M   'P 1'
#
loop_
_entity.id
_entity.type
_entity.pdbx_description
1 polymer ?
#
loop_
_entity_poly.entity_id
_entity_poly.type
_entity_poly.pdbx_seq_one_letter_code
_entity_poly.pdbx_strand_id
1 'polypeptide(L)' 'MQYKSELEEIAHDARKPLNHISMNAELLKIMVDKSISPEEIKKIADQIILSTKECSNTIQKMTKL' A
#
# COMPACT_ATOMS: atom_id res chain seq x y z
N MET A 1 21.64 20.80 -4.08
CA MET A 1 21.37 19.43 -3.59
C MET A 1 19.86 19.22 -3.41
N GLN A 2 19.04 19.68 -4.36
CA GLN A 2 17.59 19.78 -4.21
C GLN A 2 16.85 18.47 -4.58
N TYR A 3 17.33 17.76 -5.61
CA TYR A 3 16.74 16.49 -6.05
C TYR A 3 16.85 15.35 -5.02
N LYS A 4 17.83 15.39 -4.12
CA LYS A 4 18.03 14.35 -3.10
C LYS A 4 16.92 14.39 -2.04
N SER A 5 16.53 15.58 -1.59
CA SER A 5 15.46 15.73 -0.59
C SER A 5 14.09 15.36 -1.15
N GLU A 6 13.80 15.71 -2.41
CA GLU A 6 12.52 15.37 -3.06
C GLU A 6 12.36 13.84 -3.27
N LEU A 7 13.44 13.15 -3.65
CA LEU A 7 13.44 11.69 -3.72
C LEU A 7 13.28 11.03 -2.34
N GLU A 8 13.92 11.57 -1.30
CA GLU A 8 13.79 11.09 0.08
C GLU A 8 12.36 11.26 0.60
N GLU A 9 11.70 12.37 0.28
CA GLU A 9 10.29 12.63 0.61
C GLU A 9 9.35 11.64 -0.09
N ILE A 10 9.52 11.44 -1.40
CA ILE A 10 8.68 10.48 -2.14
C ILE A 10 8.89 9.04 -1.62
N ALA A 11 10.13 8.66 -1.32
CA ALA A 11 10.42 7.37 -0.72
C ALA A 11 9.80 7.22 0.68
N HIS A 12 9.81 8.27 1.50
CA HIS A 12 9.14 8.29 2.79
C HIS A 12 7.62 8.13 2.63
N ASP A 13 7.00 8.88 1.72
CA ASP A 13 5.57 8.82 1.45
C ASP A 13 5.13 7.44 0.93
N ALA A 14 5.96 6.78 0.13
CA ALA A 14 5.67 5.44 -0.39
C ALA A 14 5.67 4.36 0.70
N ARG A 15 6.38 4.57 1.83
CA ARG A 15 6.39 3.60 2.95
C ARG A 15 5.01 3.40 3.57
N LYS A 16 4.19 4.45 3.63
CA LYS A 16 2.86 4.38 4.24
C LYS A 16 1.93 3.38 3.52
N PRO A 17 1.66 3.51 2.20
CA PRO A 17 0.85 2.53 1.49
C PRO A 17 1.51 1.15 1.43
N LEU A 18 2.85 1.04 1.38
CA LEU A 18 3.54 -0.26 1.48
C LEU A 18 3.24 -0.97 2.80
N ASN A 19 3.28 -0.26 3.92
CA ASN A 19 2.96 -0.83 5.23
C ASN A 19 1.50 -1.30 5.30
N HIS A 20 0.57 -0.52 4.72
CA HIS A 20 -0.83 -0.91 4.64
C HIS A 20 -1.02 -2.18 3.80
N ILE A 21 -0.33 -2.31 2.66
CA ILE A 21 -0.35 -3.53 1.84
C ILE A 21 0.10 -4.73 2.66
N SER A 22 1.25 -4.64 3.34
CA SER A 22 1.80 -5.72 4.15
C SER A 22 0.85 -6.13 5.28
N MET A 23 0.37 -5.17 6.07
CA MET A 23 -0.55 -5.43 7.18
C MET A 23 -1.87 -6.04 6.68
N ASN A 24 -2.46 -5.50 5.61
CA ASN A 24 -3.73 -6.00 5.09
C ASN A 24 -3.57 -7.39 4.46
N ALA A 25 -2.42 -7.70 3.85
CA ALA A 25 -2.13 -9.03 3.33
C ALA A 25 -1.98 -10.07 4.46
N GLU A 26 -1.32 -9.71 5.57
CA GLU A 26 -1.26 -10.56 6.77
C GLU A 26 -2.64 -10.77 7.39
N LEU A 27 -3.42 -9.69 7.50
CA LEU A 27 -4.79 -9.77 8.01
C LEU A 27 -5.68 -10.65 7.12
N LEU A 28 -5.56 -10.50 5.79
CA LEU A 28 -6.28 -11.33 4.82
C LEU A 28 -5.98 -12.83 5.04
N LYS A 29 -4.72 -13.21 5.26
CA LYS A 29 -4.37 -14.60 5.59
C LYS A 29 -5.11 -15.08 6.84
N ILE A 30 -5.08 -14.28 7.91
CA ILE A 30 -5.76 -14.62 9.17
C ILE A 30 -7.27 -14.75 8.97
N MET A 31 -7.87 -13.89 8.14
CA MET A 31 -9.31 -13.92 7.85
C MET A 31 -9.71 -15.18 7.08
N VAL A 32 -8.90 -15.60 6.11
CA VAL A 32 -9.09 -16.87 5.39
C VAL A 32 -9.00 -18.06 6.34
N ASP A 33 -7.96 -18.12 7.18
CA ASP A 33 -7.76 -19.21 8.14
C ASP A 33 -8.91 -19.31 9.16
N LYS A 34 -9.47 -18.16 9.57
CA LYS A 34 -10.60 -18.09 10.51
C LYS A 34 -11.97 -18.26 9.86
N SER A 35 -12.05 -18.58 8.56
CA SER A 35 -13.30 -18.72 7.81
C SER A 35 -14.22 -17.50 7.95
N ILE A 36 -13.63 -16.30 7.93
CA ILE A 36 -14.38 -15.03 7.91
C ILE A 36 -15.19 -14.95 6.61
N SER A 37 -16.30 -14.21 6.63
CA SER A 37 -17.20 -14.13 5.49
C SER A 37 -16.49 -13.64 4.21
N PRO A 38 -16.87 -14.17 3.02
CA PRO A 38 -16.27 -13.75 1.76
C PRO A 38 -16.39 -12.25 1.47
N GLU A 39 -17.42 -11.58 1.99
CA GLU A 39 -17.60 -10.13 1.84
C GLU A 39 -16.55 -9.33 2.60
N GLU A 40 -16.22 -9.72 3.83
CA GLU A 40 -15.17 -9.07 4.61
C GLU A 40 -13.78 -9.35 4.01
N ILE A 41 -13.57 -10.56 3.48
CA ILE A 41 -12.36 -10.91 2.71
C ILE A 41 -12.22 -10.03 1.45
N LYS A 42 -13.32 -9.77 0.74
CA LYS A 42 -13.30 -8.86 -0.42
C LYS A 42 -12.97 -7.43 0.00
N LYS A 43 -13.53 -6.93 1.12
CA LYS A 43 -13.21 -5.58 1.62
C LYS A 43 -11.74 -5.41 1.94
N ILE A 44 -11.10 -6.38 2.60
CA ILE A 44 -9.66 -6.28 2.88
C ILE A 44 -8.83 -6.35 1.59
N ALA A 45 -9.25 -7.17 0.62
CA ALA A 45 -8.60 -7.21 -0.70
C ALA A 45 -8.73 -5.88 -1.45
N ASP A 46 -9.89 -5.23 -1.40
CA ASP A 46 -10.11 -3.89 -1.98
C ASP A 46 -9.19 -2.85 -1.33
N GLN A 47 -8.95 -2.94 -0.03
CA GLN A 47 -8.01 -2.06 0.67
C GLN A 47 -6.55 -2.30 0.22
N ILE A 48 -6.13 -3.55 0.01
CA ILE A 48 -4.81 -3.87 -0.57
C ILE A 48 -4.67 -3.25 -1.96
N ILE A 49 -5.69 -3.38 -2.80
CA ILE A 49 -5.70 -2.82 -4.16
C ILE A 49 -5.61 -1.29 -4.10
N LEU A 50 -6.36 -0.66 -3.21
CA LEU A 50 -6.32 0.79 -3.01
C LEU A 50 -4.91 1.25 -2.61
N SER A 51 -4.32 0.65 -1.57
CA SER A 51 -2.97 1.01 -1.13
C SER A 51 -1.91 0.72 -2.20
N THR A 52 -2.09 -0.29 -3.03
CA THR A 52 -1.21 -0.54 -4.19
C THR A 52 -1.28 0.60 -5.22
N LYS A 53 -2.48 1.09 -5.53
CA LYS A 53 -2.67 2.26 -6.42
C LYS A 53 -2.06 3.52 -5.82
N GLU A 54 -2.24 3.76 -4.53
CA GLU A 54 -1.62 4.89 -3.82
C GLU A 54 -0.09 4.82 -3.87
N CYS A 55 0.48 3.63 -3.61
CA CYS A 55 1.92 3.40 -3.72
C CYS A 55 2.43 3.71 -5.13
N SER A 56 1.75 3.19 -6.16
CA SER A 56 2.09 3.44 -7.56
C SER A 56 2.04 4.93 -7.91
N ASN A 57 0.99 5.64 -7.47
CA ASN A 57 0.86 7.09 -7.69
C ASN A 57 1.99 7.87 -7.01
N THR A 58 2.39 7.49 -5.79
CA THR A 58 3.50 8.12 -5.08
C THR A 58 4.81 7.90 -5.83
N ILE A 59 5.11 6.68 -6.25
CA ILE A 59 6.33 6.36 -7.00
C ILE A 59 6.35 7.07 -8.35
N GLN A 60 5.20 7.22 -9.02
CA GLN A 60 5.11 7.95 -10.29
C GLN A 60 5.50 9.44 -10.17
N LYS A 61 5.48 10.02 -8.96
CA LYS A 61 6.03 11.37 -8.74
C LYS A 61 7.54 11.42 -9.04
N MET A 62 8.27 10.32 -8.83
CA MET A 62 9.70 10.23 -9.14
C MET A 62 10.00 10.42 -10.63
N THR A 63 9.08 10.02 -11.52
CA THR A 63 9.26 10.17 -12.98
C THR A 63 8.89 11.57 -13.48
N LYS A 64 8.48 12.47 -12.58
CA LYS A 64 8.11 13.86 -12.87
C LYS A 64 9.07 14.87 -12.22
N LEU A 65 10.13 14.39 -11.58
CA LEU A 65 11.27 15.16 -11.07
C LEU A 65 12.22 15.55 -12.22
#